data_AF-A0A6G8AVM1-F1
#
_entry.id   AF-A0A6G8AVM1-F1
#
_cell.length_a   1.000
_cell.length_b   1.000
_cell.length_c   1.000
_cell.angle_alpha   90.00
_cell.angle_beta   90.00
_cell.angle_gamma   90.00
#
_symmetry.space_group_name_H-M   'P 1'
#
loop_
_entity.id
_entity.type
_entity.pdbx_description
1 polymer ?
#
loop_
_entity_poly.entity_id
_entity_poly.type
_entity_poly.pdbx_seq_one_letter_code
_entity_poly.pdbx_strand_id
1 'polypeptide(L)'
;MILEIVKAEALEELNKEAAKIRQLITNQKNYQCITQCKAFEEVVDTQMYGFSKQIDYAKRIGILTREEGSKIISDLEQELNQVYGSVFDEQKKKETSK
;
A
#
# COMPACT_ATOMS: atom_id res chain seq x y z
N MET A 1 2.31 7.16 -29.55
CA MET A 1 1.16 6.22 -29.58
C MET A 1 1.51 4.90 -28.90
N ILE A 2 2.52 4.14 -29.36
CA ILE A 2 2.96 2.90 -28.68
C ILE A 2 3.42 3.15 -27.24
N LEU A 3 4.21 4.20 -26.99
CA LEU A 3 4.71 4.53 -25.64
C LEU A 3 3.58 4.85 -24.65
N GLU A 4 2.51 5.50 -25.10
CA GLU A 4 1.34 5.84 -24.28
C GLU A 4 0.52 4.60 -23.91
N ILE A 5 0.37 3.64 -24.84
CA ILE A 5 -0.30 2.35 -24.58
C ILE A 5 0.49 1.56 -23.54
N VAL A 6 1.81 1.45 -23.71
CA VAL A 6 2.70 0.75 -22.76
C VAL A 6 2.66 1.41 -21.37
N LYS A 7 2.58 2.75 -21.32
CA LYS A 7 2.46 3.47 -20.05
C LYS A 7 1.14 3.19 -19.35
N ALA A 8 0.03 3.17 -20.09
CA ALA A 8 -1.29 2.86 -19.53
C ALA A 8 -1.35 1.44 -18.96
N GLU A 9 -0.85 0.45 -19.71
CA GLU A 9 -0.80 -0.95 -19.25
C GLU A 9 0.07 -1.12 -18.00
N ALA A 10 1.23 -0.45 -17.95
CA ALA A 10 2.10 -0.50 -16.78
C ALA A 10 1.48 0.16 -15.56
N LEU A 11 0.78 1.29 -15.72
CA LEU A 11 0.02 1.93 -14.65
C LEU A 11 -1.11 1.03 -14.15
N GLU A 12 -1.79 0.31 -15.05
CA GLU A 12 -2.83 -0.64 -14.67
C GLU A 12 -2.28 -1.75 -13.78
N GLU A 13 -1.15 -2.36 -14.17
CA GLU A 13 -0.50 -3.41 -13.36
C GLU A 13 0.00 -2.89 -12.02
N LEU A 14 0.62 -1.71 -11.98
CA LEU A 14 1.03 -1.07 -10.72
C LEU A 14 -0.16 -0.80 -9.79
N ASN A 15 -1.29 -0.36 -10.35
CA ASN A 15 -2.51 -0.14 -9.58
C ASN A 15 -3.11 -1.45 -9.05
N LYS A 16 -3.03 -2.55 -9.82
CA LYS A 16 -3.45 -3.88 -9.37
C LYS A 16 -2.59 -4.36 -8.19
N GLU A 17 -1.28 -4.17 -8.24
CA GLU A 17 -0.37 -4.51 -7.14
C GLU A 17 -0.66 -3.67 -5.88
N ALA A 18 -0.83 -2.35 -6.04
CA ALA A 18 -1.25 -1.48 -4.93
C ALA A 18 -2.60 -1.92 -4.33
N ALA A 19 -3.54 -2.38 -5.16
CA ALA A 19 -4.84 -2.89 -4.70
C ALA A 19 -4.71 -4.19 -3.89
N LYS A 20 -3.78 -5.09 -4.25
CA LYS A 20 -3.49 -6.29 -3.45
C LYS A 20 -2.94 -5.93 -2.07
N ILE A 21 -2.04 -4.95 -2.01
CA ILE A 21 -1.49 -4.44 -0.74
C ILE A 21 -2.63 -3.88 0.13
N ARG A 22 -3.48 -3.01 -0.43
CA ARG A 22 -4.69 -2.49 0.24
C ARG A 22 -5.58 -3.62 0.77
N GLN A 23 -5.80 -4.65 -0.04
CA GLN A 23 -6.65 -5.77 0.33
C GLN A 23 -6.04 -6.60 1.47
N LEU A 24 -4.72 -6.84 1.44
CA LEU A 24 -4.01 -7.52 2.53
C LEU A 24 -4.16 -6.75 3.84
N ILE A 25 -4.01 -5.43 3.80
CA ILE A 25 -4.18 -4.53 4.94
C ILE A 25 -5.64 -4.58 5.46
N THR A 26 -6.61 -4.51 4.57
CA THR A 26 -8.04 -4.41 4.93
C THR A 26 -8.60 -5.75 5.43
N ASN A 27 -8.24 -6.87 4.81
CA ASN A 27 -8.72 -8.19 5.21
C ASN A 27 -8.27 -8.58 6.62
N GLN A 28 -7.14 -8.04 7.08
CA GLN A 28 -6.64 -8.28 8.43
C GLN A 28 -7.39 -7.47 9.50
N LYS A 29 -8.17 -6.41 9.14
CA LYS A 29 -9.04 -5.68 10.10
C LYS A 29 -10.08 -6.58 10.77
N ASN A 30 -10.47 -7.65 10.08
CA ASN A 30 -11.48 -8.58 10.55
C ASN A 30 -10.93 -9.65 11.51
N TYR A 31 -9.61 -9.81 11.59
CA TYR A 31 -8.97 -10.70 12.55
C TYR A 31 -8.50 -9.87 13.75
N GLN A 32 -8.80 -10.33 14.96
CA GLN A 32 -8.51 -9.66 16.24
C GLN A 32 -7.01 -9.41 16.54
N CYS A 33 -6.12 -9.47 15.53
CA CYS A 33 -4.67 -9.55 15.66
C CYS A 33 -3.89 -8.29 15.26
N ILE A 34 -4.53 -7.23 14.72
CA ILE A 34 -3.76 -6.11 14.14
C ILE A 34 -2.79 -5.45 15.12
N THR A 35 -3.10 -5.38 16.42
CA THR A 35 -2.20 -4.76 17.42
C THR A 35 -1.35 -5.72 18.22
N GLN A 36 -1.53 -7.04 18.03
CA GLN A 36 -0.72 -8.05 18.70
C GLN A 36 0.33 -8.70 17.79
N CYS A 37 0.26 -8.49 16.47
CA CYS A 37 1.21 -9.05 15.52
C CYS A 37 2.26 -8.01 15.08
N LYS A 38 3.41 -7.97 15.77
CA LYS A 38 4.66 -7.41 15.18
C LYS A 38 4.91 -7.93 13.76
N ALA A 39 4.55 -9.19 13.51
CA ALA A 39 4.65 -9.82 12.20
C ALA A 39 3.77 -9.15 11.11
N PHE A 40 2.69 -8.44 11.46
CA PHE A 40 1.83 -7.79 10.48
C PHE A 40 2.48 -6.51 9.93
N GLU A 41 3.03 -5.69 10.80
CA GLU A 41 3.80 -4.49 10.41
C GLU A 41 4.97 -4.90 9.50
N GLU A 42 5.73 -5.93 9.89
CA GLU A 42 6.85 -6.45 9.08
C GLU A 42 6.40 -6.96 7.70
N VAL A 43 5.24 -7.61 7.61
CA VAL A 43 4.67 -8.07 6.33
C VAL A 43 4.28 -6.88 5.46
N VAL A 44 3.58 -5.88 6.03
CA VAL A 44 3.17 -4.68 5.30
C VAL A 44 4.39 -3.90 4.80
N ASP A 45 5.41 -3.72 5.64
CA ASP A 45 6.66 -3.04 5.27
C ASP A 45 7.39 -3.78 4.14
N THR A 46 7.43 -5.10 4.20
CA THR A 46 8.03 -5.92 3.14
C THR A 46 7.26 -5.79 1.82
N GLN A 47 5.92 -5.74 1.86
CA GLN A 47 5.09 -5.53 0.68
C GLN A 47 5.30 -4.13 0.09
N MET A 48 5.34 -3.09 0.93
CA MET A 48 5.63 -1.72 0.52
C MET A 48 7.03 -1.58 -0.10
N TYR A 49 8.03 -2.23 0.49
CA TYR A 49 9.37 -2.29 -0.09
C TYR A 49 9.37 -2.97 -1.46
N GLY A 50 8.71 -4.13 -1.59
CA GLY A 50 8.57 -4.83 -2.87
C GLY A 50 7.93 -3.97 -3.95
N PHE A 51 6.84 -3.29 -3.63
CA PHE A 51 6.15 -2.37 -4.53
C PHE A 51 7.01 -1.15 -4.90
N SER A 52 7.75 -0.59 -3.95
CA SER A 52 8.70 0.51 -4.21
C SER A 52 9.75 0.13 -5.26
N LYS A 53 10.18 -1.15 -5.30
CA LYS A 53 11.12 -1.65 -6.31
C LYS A 53 10.49 -1.78 -7.69
N GLN A 54 9.21 -2.11 -7.79
CA GLN A 54 8.49 -2.11 -9.06
C GLN A 54 8.36 -0.68 -9.61
N ILE A 55 8.05 0.29 -8.74
CA ILE A 55 8.01 1.72 -9.10
C ILE A 55 9.39 2.23 -9.51
N ASP A 56 10.45 1.87 -8.77
CA ASP A 56 11.83 2.19 -9.15
C ASP A 56 12.21 1.62 -10.51
N TYR A 57 11.80 0.38 -10.79
CA TYR A 57 12.01 -0.24 -12.10
C TYR A 57 11.28 0.53 -13.21
N ALA A 58 10.00 0.84 -13.03
CA ALA A 58 9.19 1.59 -13.99
C ALA A 58 9.75 3.00 -14.27
N LYS A 59 10.31 3.67 -13.25
CA LYS A 59 11.04 4.95 -13.42
C LYS A 59 12.30 4.77 -14.27
N ARG A 60 13.10 3.73 -14.02
CA ARG A 60 14.37 3.48 -14.72
C ARG A 60 14.19 3.19 -16.21
N ILE A 61 13.10 2.51 -16.58
CA ILE A 61 12.78 2.22 -17.98
C ILE A 61 11.98 3.34 -18.67
N GLY A 62 11.76 4.48 -17.98
CA GLY A 62 11.11 5.65 -18.56
C GLY A 62 9.58 5.56 -18.68
N ILE A 63 8.95 4.56 -18.05
CA ILE A 63 7.48 4.46 -18.01
C ILE A 63 6.88 5.51 -17.08
N LEU A 64 7.52 5.74 -15.93
CA LEU A 64 7.11 6.75 -14.95
C LEU A 64 8.14 7.86 -14.86
N THR A 65 7.66 9.08 -14.71
CA THR A 65 8.46 10.18 -14.18
C THR A 65 8.76 9.96 -12.69
N ARG A 66 9.74 10.70 -12.16
CA ARG A 66 10.08 10.65 -10.74
C ARG A 66 8.88 11.09 -9.89
N GLU A 67 8.19 12.12 -10.33
CA GLU A 67 7.04 12.73 -9.67
C GLU A 67 5.86 11.76 -9.63
N GLU A 68 5.56 11.10 -10.75
CA GLU A 68 4.50 10.07 -10.80
C GLU A 68 4.80 8.91 -9.86
N GLY A 69 6.03 8.37 -9.90
CA GLY A 69 6.42 7.27 -9.03
C GLY A 69 6.38 7.65 -7.54
N SER A 70 6.86 8.85 -7.19
CA SER A 70 6.78 9.35 -5.81
C SER A 70 5.34 9.53 -5.35
N LYS A 71 4.47 10.08 -6.20
CA LYS A 71 3.04 10.25 -5.87
C LYS A 71 2.36 8.91 -5.58
N ILE A 72 2.59 7.89 -6.40
CA ILE A 72 1.99 6.56 -6.23
C ILE A 72 2.37 5.96 -4.86
N ILE A 73 3.63 6.11 -4.44
CA ILE A 73 4.10 5.60 -3.14
C ILE A 73 3.46 6.40 -2.00
N SER A 74 3.49 7.73 -2.07
CA SER A 74 2.95 8.59 -1.01
C SER A 74 1.44 8.39 -0.83
N ASP A 75 0.68 8.22 -1.91
CA ASP A 75 -0.76 7.94 -1.84
C ASP A 75 -1.01 6.62 -1.08
N LEU A 76 -0.23 5.56 -1.36
CA LEU A 76 -0.36 4.26 -0.69
C LEU A 76 0.07 4.30 0.78
N GLU A 77 1.13 5.05 1.10
CA GLU A 77 1.55 5.29 2.50
C GLU A 77 0.48 6.06 3.29
N GLN A 78 -0.17 7.05 2.68
CA GLN A 78 -1.25 7.80 3.32
C GLN A 78 -2.46 6.90 3.61
N GLU A 79 -2.86 6.05 2.66
CA GLU A 79 -3.93 5.06 2.85
C GLU A 79 -3.60 4.10 4.00
N LEU A 80 -2.37 3.60 4.05
CA LEU A 80 -1.86 2.76 5.13
C LEU A 80 -1.99 3.42 6.50
N ASN A 81 -1.53 4.67 6.63
CA ASN A 81 -1.62 5.44 7.87
C ASN A 81 -3.06 5.63 8.34
N GLN A 82 -4.00 5.85 7.42
CA GLN A 82 -5.43 5.95 7.74
C GLN A 82 -5.98 4.62 8.26
N VAL A 83 -5.59 3.50 7.64
CA VAL A 83 -6.00 2.17 8.11
C VAL A 83 -5.45 1.95 9.51
N TYR A 84 -4.15 2.15 9.75
CA TYR A 84 -3.57 1.99 11.07
C TYR A 84 -4.28 2.85 12.13
N GLY A 85 -4.43 4.15 11.87
CA GLY A 85 -5.13 5.07 12.77
C GLY A 85 -6.54 4.60 13.13
N SER A 86 -7.33 4.19 12.13
CA SER A 86 -8.69 3.70 12.37
C SER A 86 -8.74 2.43 13.24
N VAL A 87 -7.78 1.51 13.07
CA VAL A 87 -7.71 0.29 13.88
C VAL A 87 -7.33 0.61 15.32
N PHE A 88 -6.35 1.51 15.53
CA PHE A 88 -5.97 1.94 16.87
C PHE A 88 -7.14 2.61 17.60
N ASP A 89 -7.90 3.47 16.92
CA ASP A 89 -9.07 4.16 17.49
C ASP A 89 -10.20 3.19 17.86
N GLU A 90 -10.48 2.19 17.02
CA GLU A 90 -11.49 1.16 17.29
C GLU A 90 -11.15 0.31 18.52
N GLN A 91 -9.86 0.02 18.74
CA GLN A 91 -9.43 -0.74 19.90
C GLN A 91 -9.54 0.06 21.20
N LYS A 92 -9.12 1.33 21.19
CA LYS A 92 -9.25 2.22 22.34
C LYS A 92 -10.72 2.34 22.79
N LYS A 93 -11.66 2.42 21.85
CA LYS A 93 -13.10 2.42 22.15
C LYS A 93 -13.58 1.13 22.81
N LYS A 94 -13.10 -0.04 22.38
CA LYS A 94 -13.43 -1.35 22.97
C LYS A 94 -12.86 -1.51 24.39
N GLU A 95 -11.67 -0.98 24.66
CA GLU A 95 -11.06 -1.00 25.99
C GLU A 95 -11.76 -0.06 26.97
N THR A 96 -12.21 1.11 26.51
CA THR A 96 -12.90 2.10 27.36
C THR A 96 -14.38 1.74 27.64
N SER A 97 -14.94 0.78 26.89
CA SER A 97 -16.33 0.30 27.05
C SER A 97 -16.43 -1.00 27.89
N LYS A 98 -15.30 -1.49 28.42
CA LYS A 98 -15.22 -2.59 29.39
C LYS A 98 -15.02 -2.03 30.79
#